data_AF-A0A2S9XAW9-F1
#
_entry.id   AF-A0A2S9XAW9-F1
#
_cell.length_a   1.000
_cell.length_b   1.000
_cell.length_c   1.000
_cell.angle_alpha   90.00
_cell.angle_beta   90.00
_cell.angle_gamma   90.00
#
_symmetry.space_group_name_H-M   'P 1'
#
loop_
_entity.id
_entity.type
_entity.pdbx_description
1 polymer ?
#
loop_
_entity_poly.entity_id
_entity_poly.type
_entity_poly.pdbx_seq_one_letter_code
_entity_poly.pdbx_strand_id
1 'polypeptide(L)'
;MGVTEQLFRLEQVARRLNDGSDRLDRSLVEIDRALGRLMLGFEYQLPRPISETVHHDRDGKRVIEVSYLGFLRMAPTLGDSSGSSEFHLGVKTLKVFEGRRVDDEQPGRVVPLIEAPRAIRHAAVDQIAALVDALASEVEAMAEHIERRNQVASTILNTLTPPKDDG
;
A
#
# COMPACT_ATOMS: atom_id res chain seq x y z
N MET A 1 -44.20 -8.75 17.07
CA MET A 1 -43.33 -7.91 16.20
C MET A 1 -43.16 -8.65 14.89
N GLY A 2 -43.70 -8.10 13.81
CA GLY A 2 -43.83 -8.80 12.53
C GLY A 2 -42.56 -8.73 11.68
N VAL A 3 -42.38 -9.71 10.80
CA VAL A 3 -41.29 -9.79 9.81
C VAL A 3 -41.10 -8.48 9.04
N THR A 4 -42.19 -7.74 8.77
CA THR A 4 -42.19 -6.44 8.09
C THR A 4 -41.41 -5.35 8.84
N GLU A 5 -41.49 -5.31 10.17
CA GLU A 5 -40.77 -4.32 10.98
C GLU A 5 -39.27 -4.64 11.01
N GLN A 6 -38.91 -5.93 11.04
CA GLN A 6 -37.52 -6.38 10.98
C GLN A 6 -36.90 -6.08 9.61
N LEU A 7 -37.63 -6.28 8.51
CA LEU A 7 -37.18 -5.95 7.16
C LEU A 7 -36.99 -4.44 6.98
N PHE A 8 -37.90 -3.62 7.50
CA PHE A 8 -37.76 -2.16 7.43
C PHE A 8 -36.54 -1.66 8.21
N ARG A 9 -36.27 -2.22 9.41
CA ARG A 9 -35.05 -1.93 10.16
C ARG A 9 -33.79 -2.37 9.43
N LEU A 10 -33.80 -3.55 8.80
CA LEU A 10 -32.69 -4.05 8.01
C LEU A 10 -32.37 -3.12 6.83
N GLU A 11 -33.38 -2.64 6.13
CA GLU A 11 -33.23 -1.70 5.01
C GLU A 11 -32.57 -0.39 5.47
N GLN A 12 -33.03 0.18 6.59
CA GLN A 12 -32.44 1.40 7.15
C GLN A 12 -30.97 1.22 7.55
N VAL A 13 -30.63 0.08 8.18
CA VAL A 13 -29.26 -0.24 8.57
C VAL A 13 -28.37 -0.45 7.34
N ALA A 14 -28.87 -1.15 6.32
CA ALA A 14 -28.13 -1.37 5.08
C ALA A 14 -27.81 -0.06 4.35
N ARG A 15 -28.78 0.87 4.27
CA ARG A 15 -28.55 2.21 3.70
C ARG A 15 -27.46 2.97 4.46
N ARG A 16 -27.56 3.03 5.80
CA ARG A 16 -26.54 3.68 6.64
C ARG A 16 -25.15 3.07 6.46
N LEU A 17 -25.08 1.74 6.35
CA LEU A 17 -23.83 1.02 6.14
C LEU A 17 -23.21 1.37 4.78
N ASN A 18 -24.01 1.49 3.71
CA ASN A 18 -23.52 1.86 2.39
C ASN A 18 -23.06 3.32 2.33
N ASP A 19 -23.87 4.25 2.85
CA ASP A 19 -23.49 5.67 2.94
C ASP A 19 -22.18 5.87 3.72
N GLY A 20 -21.98 5.10 4.78
CA GLY A 20 -20.73 5.08 5.55
C GLY A 20 -19.55 4.58 4.73
N SER A 21 -19.74 3.52 3.93
CA SER A 21 -18.73 3.00 3.02
C SER A 21 -18.31 4.02 1.97
N ASP A 22 -19.27 4.71 1.36
CA ASP A 22 -18.99 5.67 0.29
C ASP A 22 -18.24 6.89 0.81
N ARG A 23 -18.44 7.26 2.08
CA ARG A 23 -17.64 8.29 2.75
C ARG A 23 -16.22 7.80 2.99
N LEU A 24 -16.06 6.57 3.46
CA LEU A 24 -14.76 5.95 3.68
C LEU A 24 -13.94 5.88 2.39
N ASP A 25 -14.55 5.40 1.30
CA ASP A 25 -13.90 5.28 -0.01
C ASP A 25 -13.42 6.65 -0.52
N ARG A 26 -14.22 7.70 -0.32
CA ARG A 26 -13.79 9.09 -0.62
C ARG A 26 -12.60 9.52 0.23
N SER A 27 -12.61 9.25 1.53
CA SER A 27 -11.47 9.56 2.40
C SER A 27 -10.20 8.81 1.97
N LEU A 28 -10.31 7.53 1.59
CA LEU A 28 -9.19 6.74 1.09
C LEU A 28 -8.58 7.34 -0.18
N VAL A 29 -9.42 7.78 -1.13
CA VAL A 29 -8.97 8.45 -2.35
C VAL A 29 -8.23 9.76 -2.04
N GLU A 30 -8.72 10.56 -1.09
CA GLU A 30 -8.05 11.80 -0.72
C GLU A 30 -6.71 11.56 -0.01
N ILE A 31 -6.61 10.54 0.85
CA ILE A 31 -5.34 10.14 1.48
C ILE A 31 -4.36 9.65 0.43
N ASP A 32 -4.79 8.80 -0.50
CA ASP A 32 -3.97 8.30 -1.59
C ASP A 32 -3.39 9.45 -2.44
N ARG A 33 -4.25 10.40 -2.85
CA ARG A 33 -3.83 11.60 -3.58
C ARG A 33 -2.85 12.45 -2.78
N ALA A 34 -3.07 12.61 -1.47
CA ALA A 34 -2.17 13.38 -0.62
C ALA A 34 -0.78 12.75 -0.55
N LEU A 35 -0.71 11.42 -0.40
CA LEU A 35 0.55 10.67 -0.40
C LEU A 35 1.24 10.69 -1.76
N GLY A 36 0.48 10.52 -2.85
CA GLY A 36 1.01 10.56 -4.23
C GLY A 36 1.71 11.89 -4.56
N ARG A 37 1.19 13.02 -4.05
CA ARG A 37 1.83 14.35 -4.23
C ARG A 37 3.18 14.49 -3.56
N LEU A 38 3.49 13.67 -2.57
CA LEU A 38 4.79 13.70 -1.89
C LEU A 38 5.92 13.15 -2.77
N MET A 39 5.58 12.42 -3.85
CA MET A 39 6.53 11.87 -4.83
C MET A 39 7.71 11.16 -4.16
N LEU A 40 7.43 10.37 -3.13
CA LEU A 40 8.45 9.74 -2.26
C LEU A 40 9.44 8.87 -3.05
N GLY A 41 8.99 8.28 -4.16
CA GLY A 41 9.87 7.53 -5.07
C GLY A 41 10.34 6.17 -4.53
N PHE A 42 9.76 5.68 -3.44
CA PHE A 42 10.06 4.37 -2.86
C PHE A 42 8.78 3.61 -2.47
N GLU A 43 8.90 2.29 -2.40
CA GLU A 43 7.84 1.42 -1.90
C GLU A 43 8.01 1.17 -0.41
N TYR A 44 6.89 1.12 0.31
CA TYR A 44 6.87 0.68 1.69
C TYR A 44 5.67 -0.22 1.94
N GLN A 45 5.89 -1.35 2.59
CA GLN A 45 4.82 -2.27 2.98
C GLN A 45 4.84 -2.43 4.49
N LEU A 46 3.67 -2.36 5.12
CA LEU A 46 3.56 -2.70 6.53
C LEU A 46 3.96 -4.18 6.75
N PRO A 47 4.68 -4.46 7.85
CA PRO A 47 5.13 -5.82 8.15
C PRO A 47 3.99 -6.72 8.65
N ARG A 48 2.91 -6.13 9.17
CA ARG A 48 1.75 -6.86 9.66
C ARG A 48 0.69 -6.97 8.56
N PRO A 49 0.08 -8.15 8.37
CA PRO A 49 -1.03 -8.29 7.45
C PRO A 49 -2.28 -7.56 7.98
N ILE A 50 -3.08 -7.05 7.06
CA ILE A 50 -4.40 -6.46 7.36
C ILE A 50 -5.52 -7.48 7.30
N SER A 51 -5.30 -8.62 6.63
CA SER A 51 -6.27 -9.71 6.54
C SER A 51 -5.57 -11.04 6.25
N GLU A 52 -6.12 -12.11 6.81
CA GLU A 52 -5.75 -13.49 6.51
C GLU A 52 -7.04 -14.28 6.26
N THR A 53 -7.12 -14.96 5.11
CA THR A 53 -8.29 -15.75 4.73
C THR A 53 -7.87 -17.14 4.30
N VAL A 54 -8.48 -18.15 4.92
CA VAL A 54 -8.23 -19.56 4.61
C VAL A 54 -9.38 -20.10 3.78
N HIS A 55 -9.06 -20.71 2.65
CA HIS A 55 -10.03 -21.43 1.83
C HIS A 55 -9.42 -22.71 1.26
N HIS A 56 -10.23 -23.53 0.60
CA HIS A 56 -9.76 -24.74 -0.08
C HIS A 56 -9.82 -24.52 -1.59
N ASP A 57 -8.81 -24.97 -2.32
CA ASP A 57 -8.84 -24.95 -3.78
C ASP A 57 -9.75 -26.07 -4.35
N ARG A 58 -9.79 -26.18 -5.68
CA ARG A 58 -10.58 -27.20 -6.38
C ARG A 58 -10.14 -28.64 -6.10
N ASP A 59 -8.90 -28.84 -5.70
CA ASP A 59 -8.32 -30.12 -5.30
C ASP A 59 -8.48 -30.40 -3.80
N GLY A 60 -9.19 -29.52 -3.06
CA GLY A 60 -9.40 -29.63 -1.63
C GLY A 60 -8.17 -29.26 -0.79
N LYS A 61 -7.16 -28.62 -1.39
CA LYS A 61 -5.96 -28.17 -0.66
C LYS A 61 -6.19 -26.85 0.02
N ARG A 62 -5.63 -26.70 1.22
CA ARG A 62 -5.71 -25.44 1.97
C ARG A 62 -4.85 -24.37 1.31
N VAL A 63 -5.48 -23.23 1.02
CA VAL A 63 -4.87 -22.01 0.51
C VAL A 63 -5.10 -20.90 1.52
N ILE A 64 -4.02 -20.24 1.92
CA ILE A 64 -4.04 -19.11 2.83
C ILE A 64 -3.73 -17.86 2.02
N GLU A 65 -4.66 -16.92 1.96
CA GLU A 65 -4.48 -15.61 1.37
C GLU A 65 -4.18 -14.59 2.45
N VAL A 66 -3.02 -13.93 2.35
CA VAL A 66 -2.57 -12.93 3.31
C VAL A 66 -2.45 -11.60 2.59
N SER A 67 -3.17 -10.58 3.06
CA SER A 67 -3.16 -9.24 2.47
C SER A 67 -2.35 -8.28 3.34
N TYR A 68 -1.46 -7.52 2.71
CA TYR A 68 -0.64 -6.48 3.34
C TYR A 68 -0.97 -5.12 2.76
N LEU A 69 -1.01 -4.11 3.61
CA LEU A 69 -1.15 -2.72 3.21
C LEU A 69 0.23 -2.11 2.94
N GLY A 70 0.34 -1.27 1.91
CA GLY A 70 1.55 -0.52 1.63
C GLY A 70 1.31 0.68 0.74
N PHE A 71 2.36 1.50 0.60
CA PHE A 71 2.52 2.46 -0.48
C PHE A 71 3.36 1.78 -1.56
N LEU A 72 2.70 1.35 -2.62
CA LEU A 72 3.25 0.40 -3.59
C LEU A 72 3.26 1.01 -4.97
N ARG A 73 4.25 0.62 -5.77
CA ARG A 73 4.34 1.00 -7.17
C ARG A 73 3.28 0.22 -7.95
N MET A 74 2.43 0.94 -8.66
CA MET A 74 1.42 0.31 -9.52
C MET A 74 2.00 0.09 -10.92
N ALA A 75 1.55 -0.99 -11.56
CA ALA A 75 1.86 -1.19 -12.97
C ALA A 75 1.21 -0.05 -13.78
N PRO A 76 1.91 0.51 -14.78
CA PRO A 76 1.35 1.57 -15.60
C PRO A 76 0.07 1.07 -16.28
N THR A 77 -1.01 1.83 -16.13
CA THR A 77 -2.26 1.55 -16.84
C THR A 77 -2.06 1.77 -18.33
N LEU A 78 -2.55 0.85 -19.16
CA LEU A 78 -2.57 0.99 -20.62
C LEU A 78 -3.23 2.31 -21.01
N GLY A 79 -2.42 3.30 -21.40
CA GLY A 79 -2.90 4.63 -21.76
C GLY A 79 -2.11 5.78 -21.13
N ASP A 80 -1.33 5.51 -20.09
CA ASP A 80 -0.47 6.53 -19.48
C ASP A 80 0.93 6.55 -20.14
N SER A 81 1.13 7.52 -21.04
CA SER A 81 2.37 7.76 -21.77
C SER A 81 3.41 8.55 -20.96
N SER A 82 3.11 8.89 -19.70
CA SER A 82 4.00 9.64 -18.81
C SER A 82 5.25 8.86 -18.42
N GLY A 83 5.24 7.51 -18.48
CA GLY A 83 6.39 6.66 -18.12
C GLY A 83 6.79 6.71 -16.64
N SER A 84 6.20 7.62 -15.85
CA SER A 84 6.35 7.70 -14.41
C SER A 84 5.53 6.60 -13.76
N SER A 85 6.13 5.80 -12.89
CA SER A 85 5.36 4.84 -12.12
C SER A 85 4.69 5.54 -10.95
N GLU A 86 3.38 5.49 -10.92
CA GLU A 86 2.60 6.07 -9.84
C GLU A 86 2.64 5.13 -8.62
N PHE A 87 2.91 5.73 -7.46
CA PHE A 87 2.84 5.04 -6.18
C PHE A 87 1.50 5.34 -5.54
N HIS A 88 0.83 4.29 -5.08
CA HIS A 88 -0.49 4.38 -4.47
C HIS A 88 -0.55 3.57 -3.19
N LEU A 89 -1.49 3.94 -2.33
CA LEU A 89 -2.02 3.03 -1.33
C LEU A 89 -2.51 1.77 -2.03
N GLY A 90 -1.87 0.66 -1.67
CA GLY A 90 -2.03 -0.61 -2.34
C GLY A 90 -2.16 -1.75 -1.36
N VAL A 91 -2.77 -2.83 -1.85
CA VAL A 91 -2.81 -4.11 -1.15
C VAL A 91 -2.02 -5.12 -1.94
N LYS A 92 -1.03 -5.73 -1.29
CA LYS A 92 -0.31 -6.89 -1.82
C LYS A 92 -0.86 -8.14 -1.18
N THR A 93 -1.37 -9.07 -1.97
CA THR A 93 -1.93 -10.33 -1.47
C THR A 93 -1.02 -11.49 -1.79
N LEU A 94 -0.52 -12.22 -0.80
CA LEU A 94 0.28 -13.42 -0.96
C LEU A 94 -0.60 -14.67 -0.81
N LYS A 95 -0.39 -15.68 -1.66
CA LYS A 95 -1.03 -17.00 -1.53
C LYS A 95 -0.03 -18.00 -1.00
N VAL A 96 -0.34 -18.63 0.13
CA VAL A 96 0.45 -19.69 0.75
C VAL A 96 -0.31 -20.99 0.61
N PHE A 97 0.32 -21.98 -0.02
CA PHE A 97 -0.25 -23.31 -0.21
C PHE A 97 0.33 -24.29 0.83
N GLU A 98 -0.52 -25.06 1.50
CA GLU A 98 -0.01 -26.19 2.31
C GLU A 98 0.47 -27.32 1.38
N GLY A 99 1.76 -27.63 1.42
CA GLY A 99 2.28 -28.92 0.95
C GLY A 99 2.91 -29.00 -0.46
N ARG A 100 3.33 -27.91 -1.10
CA ARG A 100 4.23 -27.95 -2.27
C ARG A 100 5.38 -26.94 -2.16
N ARG A 101 6.53 -27.31 -2.74
CA ARG A 101 7.74 -26.49 -2.86
C ARG A 101 7.41 -25.14 -3.50
N VAL A 102 8.18 -24.14 -3.09
CA VAL A 102 8.16 -22.68 -3.36
C VAL A 102 8.07 -22.28 -4.86
N ASP A 103 7.99 -23.23 -5.80
CA ASP A 103 8.10 -22.98 -7.24
C ASP A 103 6.79 -22.50 -7.91
N ASP A 104 5.64 -22.62 -7.23
CA ASP A 104 4.31 -22.19 -7.72
C ASP A 104 3.68 -21.09 -6.85
N GLU A 105 4.49 -20.28 -6.16
CA GLU A 105 4.00 -19.00 -5.60
C GLU A 105 3.54 -18.13 -6.78
N GLN A 106 2.24 -18.16 -7.10
CA GLN A 106 1.67 -17.15 -7.98
C GLN A 106 1.99 -15.79 -7.35
N PRO A 107 2.74 -14.93 -8.04
CA PRO A 107 3.20 -13.67 -7.47
C PRO A 107 1.97 -12.94 -7.00
N GLY A 108 2.00 -12.59 -5.72
CA GLY A 108 0.88 -11.95 -5.08
C GLY A 108 0.38 -10.75 -5.88
N ARG A 109 -0.94 -10.60 -6.01
CA ARG A 109 -1.50 -9.50 -6.78
C ARG A 109 -1.34 -8.21 -5.98
N VAL A 110 -0.75 -7.20 -6.59
CA VAL A 110 -0.78 -5.82 -6.11
C VAL A 110 -1.95 -5.13 -6.78
N VAL A 111 -2.81 -4.51 -5.98
CA VAL A 111 -3.95 -3.71 -6.46
C VAL A 111 -4.01 -2.39 -5.70
N PRO A 112 -4.54 -1.31 -6.32
CA PRO A 112 -4.91 -0.11 -5.59
C PRO A 112 -5.87 -0.44 -4.45
N LEU A 113 -5.71 0.20 -3.31
CA LEU A 113 -6.55 -0.04 -2.13
C LEU A 113 -8.03 0.19 -2.44
N ILE A 114 -8.35 1.18 -3.28
CA ILE A 114 -9.73 1.48 -3.66
C ILE A 114 -10.39 0.36 -4.48
N GLU A 115 -9.61 -0.43 -5.21
CA GLU A 115 -10.07 -1.58 -5.98
C GLU A 115 -10.17 -2.86 -5.13
N ALA A 116 -9.57 -2.86 -3.93
CA ALA A 116 -9.61 -4.01 -3.04
C ALA A 116 -11.04 -4.28 -2.52
N PRO A 117 -11.38 -5.51 -2.12
CA PRO A 117 -12.68 -5.83 -1.56
C PRO A 117 -13.04 -4.96 -0.35
N ARG A 118 -14.33 -4.67 -0.16
CA ARG A 118 -14.83 -3.80 0.93
C ARG A 118 -14.28 -4.17 2.31
N ALA A 119 -14.23 -5.46 2.64
CA ALA A 119 -13.70 -5.93 3.92
C ALA A 119 -12.21 -5.57 4.10
N ILE A 120 -11.42 -5.66 3.02
CA ILE A 120 -10.00 -5.30 3.02
C ILE A 120 -9.83 -3.78 3.17
N ARG A 121 -10.64 -2.98 2.47
CA ARG A 121 -10.61 -1.51 2.62
C ARG A 121 -10.92 -1.07 4.04
N HIS A 122 -11.91 -1.69 4.67
CA HIS A 122 -12.25 -1.41 6.06
C HIS A 122 -11.10 -1.79 7.00
N ALA A 123 -10.52 -2.98 6.85
CA ALA A 123 -9.40 -3.42 7.68
C ALA A 123 -8.12 -2.58 7.48
N ALA A 124 -7.91 -2.06 6.27
CA ALA A 124 -6.79 -1.18 5.97
C ALA A 124 -6.85 0.14 6.74
N VAL A 125 -8.05 0.70 6.96
CA VAL A 125 -8.24 2.00 7.62
C VAL A 125 -7.62 2.02 9.02
N ASP A 126 -7.74 0.92 9.75
CA ASP A 126 -7.18 0.77 11.10
C ASP A 126 -5.64 0.84 11.10
N GLN A 127 -5.00 0.60 9.95
CA GLN A 127 -3.55 0.56 9.79
C GLN A 127 -2.97 1.72 8.96
N ILE A 128 -3.81 2.59 8.38
CA ILE A 128 -3.32 3.72 7.57
C ILE A 128 -2.45 4.67 8.40
N ALA A 129 -2.85 4.97 9.64
CA ALA A 129 -2.04 5.83 10.50
C ALA A 129 -0.62 5.26 10.71
N ALA A 130 -0.54 3.96 11.02
CA ALA A 130 0.73 3.27 11.17
C ALA A 130 1.57 3.27 9.88
N LEU A 131 0.93 3.14 8.71
CA LEU A 131 1.62 3.25 7.42
C LEU A 131 2.21 4.65 7.24
N VAL A 132 1.44 5.70 7.53
CA VAL A 132 1.89 7.10 7.36
C VAL A 132 3.05 7.40 8.31
N ASP A 133 2.98 6.98 9.57
CA ASP A 133 4.06 7.14 10.54
C ASP A 133 5.34 6.43 10.09
N ALA A 134 5.20 5.23 9.53
CA ALA A 134 6.32 4.47 9.01
C ALA A 134 6.94 5.11 7.77
N LEU A 135 6.11 5.62 6.84
CA LEU A 135 6.58 6.37 5.68
C LEU A 135 7.35 7.63 6.09
N ALA A 136 6.84 8.39 7.08
CA ALA A 136 7.52 9.57 7.59
C ALA A 136 8.89 9.23 8.17
N SER A 137 8.96 8.16 8.97
CA SER A 137 10.22 7.67 9.55
C SER A 137 11.23 7.24 8.47
N GLU A 138 10.77 6.55 7.42
CA GLU A 138 11.62 6.13 6.32
C GLU A 138 12.16 7.32 5.53
N VAL A 139 11.31 8.32 5.25
CA VAL A 139 11.72 9.57 4.57
C VAL A 139 12.78 10.32 5.36
N GLU A 140 12.61 10.43 6.68
CA GLU A 140 13.59 11.09 7.56
C GLU A 140 14.93 10.37 7.52
N ALA A 141 14.94 9.03 7.65
CA ALA A 141 16.15 8.23 7.54
C ALA A 141 16.81 8.35 6.15
N MET A 142 16.03 8.42 5.06
CA MET A 142 16.54 8.64 3.72
C MET A 142 17.19 10.01 3.55
N ALA A 143 16.57 11.06 4.11
CA ALA A 143 17.12 12.42 4.08
C ALA A 143 18.49 12.47 4.78
N GLU A 144 18.60 11.90 5.98
CA GLU A 144 19.87 11.81 6.71
C GLU A 144 20.95 11.02 5.93
N HIS A 145 20.56 9.95 5.24
CA HIS A 145 21.48 9.20 4.38
C HIS A 145 21.99 10.04 3.21
N ILE A 146 21.12 10.83 2.58
CA ILE A 146 21.49 11.70 1.46
C ILE A 146 22.45 12.79 1.92
N GLU A 147 22.17 13.44 3.06
CA GLU A 147 23.04 14.46 3.62
C GLU A 147 24.44 13.93 3.93
N ARG A 148 24.53 12.76 4.58
CA ARG A 148 25.81 12.09 4.84
C ARG A 148 26.55 11.76 3.55
N ARG A 149 25.86 11.24 2.53
CA ARG A 149 26.47 10.91 1.23
C ARG A 149 26.98 12.16 0.51
N ASN A 150 26.25 13.27 0.59
CA ASN A 150 26.68 14.56 0.02
C ASN A 150 27.94 15.07 0.71
N GLN A 151 28.03 15.01 2.04
CA GLN A 151 29.24 15.41 2.77
C GLN A 151 30.47 14.59 2.34
N VAL A 152 30.31 13.28 2.18
CA VAL A 152 31.37 12.39 1.68
C VAL A 152 31.77 12.78 0.25
N ALA A 153 30.80 12.98 -0.64
CA ALA A 153 31.05 13.36 -2.02
C ALA A 153 31.77 14.73 -2.12
N SER A 154 31.35 15.73 -1.35
CA SER A 154 32.01 17.03 -1.27
C SER A 154 33.45 16.91 -0.75
N THR A 155 33.69 16.06 0.25
CA THR A 155 35.04 15.81 0.76
C THR A 155 35.93 15.21 -0.34
N ILE A 156 35.42 14.21 -1.07
CA ILE A 156 36.13 13.59 -2.19
C ILE A 156 36.44 14.62 -3.29
N LEU A 157 35.46 15.43 -3.69
CA LEU A 157 35.66 16.47 -4.71
C LEU A 157 36.71 17.51 -4.30
N ASN A 158 36.72 17.93 -3.03
CA ASN A 158 37.72 18.86 -2.50
C ASN A 158 39.12 18.25 -2.44
N THR A 159 39.24 16.94 -2.26
CA THR A 159 40.55 16.25 -2.31
C THR A 159 41.05 16.00 -3.74
N LEU A 160 40.15 15.86 -4.71
CA LEU A 160 40.50 15.56 -6.10
C LEU A 160 40.66 16.79 -6.99
N THR A 161 40.10 17.94 -6.59
CA THR A 161 40.24 19.20 -7.31
C THR A 161 41.30 20.03 -6.58
N PRO A 162 42.58 20.05 -7.03
CA PRO A 162 43.56 20.94 -6.41
C PRO A 162 43.08 22.40 -6.56
N PRO A 163 43.40 23.28 -5.60
CA PRO A 163 43.10 24.70 -5.75
C PRO A 163 43.70 25.17 -7.08
N LYS A 164 42.91 25.89 -7.88
CA LYS A 164 43.48 26.70 -8.96
C LYS A 164 44.43 27.68 -8.29
N ASP A 165 45.73 27.46 -8.44
CA ASP A 165 46.72 28.50 -8.24
C ASP A 165 46.43 29.57 -9.30
N ASP A 166 45.71 30.61 -8.91
CA ASP A 166 45.64 31.86 -9.64
C ASP A 166 47.00 32.56 -9.45
N GLY A 167 47.96 32.21 -10.30
CA GLY A 167 49.27 32.84 -10.43
C GLY A 167 49.41 33.57 -11.75
#